data_AF-A0A198FE79-F1
#
_entry.id   AF-A0A198FE79-F1
#
_cell.length_a   1.000
_cell.length_b   1.000
_cell.length_c   1.000
_cell.angle_alpha   90.00
_cell.angle_beta   90.00
_cell.angle_gamma   90.00
#
_symmetry.space_group_name_H-M   'P 1'
#
loop_
_entity.id
_entity.type
_entity.pdbx_description
1 polymer ?
#
loop_
_entity_poly.entity_id
_entity_poly.type
_entity_poly.pdbx_seq_one_letter_code
_entity_poly.pdbx_strand_id
1 'polypeptide(L)'
;MNKFFSYLFVFIAVISAPPSFANPILPEVVYRVDSRSPNDIFTNGFHTWGSNTELLHHLVGDTSRNHTDGLISTTSSLDAALQIAADTMPIEGDESWLYLIVPNNNFYSVNDSLLNAATNHNISESISNQSLNFYTRFNWQLEYASRGNINSSQIVLAGQLRNVNGRIVSVDNSTRFNVHYIQTSPSINSGYLIPSQSVDNLPVYYFGDYDDEPVGIFFDPDINGCNNLFKKSMECKSVAYSEFKKSVISELNGVLFVSFLNI
;
A
#
# COMPACT_ATOMS: atom_id res chain seq x y z
N MET A 1 -38.03 38.76 24.71
CA MET A 1 -36.98 39.22 23.77
C MET A 1 -35.62 38.55 23.92
N ASN A 2 -35.34 37.70 24.93
CA ASN A 2 -33.97 37.19 25.18
C ASN A 2 -33.59 35.86 24.49
N LYS A 3 -34.55 35.03 24.05
CA LYS A 3 -34.20 33.74 23.43
C LYS A 3 -33.74 33.88 21.98
N PHE A 4 -34.28 34.86 21.25
CA PHE A 4 -33.92 35.10 19.84
C PHE A 4 -32.46 35.54 19.67
N PHE A 5 -31.95 36.38 20.58
CA PHE A 5 -30.54 36.77 20.60
C PHE A 5 -29.61 35.61 21.00
N SER A 6 -30.02 34.71 21.90
CA SER A 6 -29.23 33.50 22.21
C SER A 6 -29.11 32.54 21.03
N TYR A 7 -30.18 32.32 20.27
CA TYR A 7 -30.12 31.46 19.09
C TYR A 7 -29.28 32.08 17.96
N LEU A 8 -29.35 33.40 17.79
CA LEU A 8 -28.54 34.12 16.80
C LEU A 8 -27.04 34.08 17.12
N PHE A 9 -26.65 34.17 18.40
CA PHE A 9 -25.26 34.04 18.81
C PHE A 9 -24.69 32.63 18.61
N VAL A 10 -25.48 31.58 18.85
CA VAL A 10 -25.06 30.20 18.57
C VAL A 10 -24.91 29.97 17.06
N PHE A 11 -25.82 30.53 16.24
CA PHE A 11 -25.77 30.37 14.79
C PHE A 11 -24.53 31.05 14.16
N ILE A 12 -24.14 32.23 14.66
CA ILE A 12 -22.94 32.95 14.19
C ILE A 12 -21.65 32.25 14.63
N ALA A 13 -21.64 31.62 15.81
CA ALA A 13 -20.48 30.86 16.30
C ALA A 13 -20.20 29.57 15.49
N VAL A 14 -21.24 28.92 14.95
CA VAL A 14 -21.08 27.72 14.11
C VAL A 14 -20.58 28.04 12.70
N ILE A 15 -20.92 29.22 12.15
CA ILE A 15 -20.51 29.63 10.79
C ILE A 15 -19.10 30.23 10.75
N SER A 16 -18.58 30.70 11.90
CA SER A 16 -17.26 31.32 12.01
C SER A 16 -16.14 30.37 12.42
N ALA A 17 -16.44 29.09 12.66
CA ALA A 17 -15.41 28.07 12.81
C ALA A 17 -14.77 27.84 11.44
N PRO A 18 -13.47 28.15 11.24
CA PRO A 18 -12.80 27.79 10.00
C PRO A 18 -12.91 26.27 9.84
N PRO A 19 -13.21 25.75 8.65
CA PRO A 19 -13.12 24.33 8.39
C PRO A 19 -11.69 23.89 8.73
N SER A 20 -11.55 23.14 9.82
CA SER A 20 -10.31 22.45 10.12
C SER A 20 -10.23 21.28 9.16
N PHE A 21 -9.69 21.54 7.97
CA PHE A 21 -9.23 20.46 7.11
C PHE A 21 -8.12 19.76 7.87
N ALA A 22 -8.34 18.50 8.25
CA ALA A 22 -7.25 17.64 8.70
C ALA A 22 -6.27 17.60 7.54
N ASN A 23 -5.13 18.29 7.66
CA ASN A 23 -4.02 18.06 6.76
C ASN A 23 -3.69 16.57 6.87
N PRO A 24 -3.55 15.84 5.74
CA PRO A 24 -3.12 14.45 5.81
C PRO A 24 -1.86 14.40 6.67
N ILE A 25 -1.89 13.55 7.70
CA ILE A 25 -0.79 13.43 8.66
C ILE A 25 0.40 12.94 7.85
N LEU A 26 1.40 13.81 7.71
CA LEU A 26 2.67 13.47 7.09
C LEU A 26 3.28 12.31 7.89
N PRO A 27 3.61 11.16 7.27
CA PRO A 27 4.30 10.10 7.99
C PRO A 27 5.69 10.60 8.41
N GLU A 28 5.97 10.53 9.71
CA GLU A 28 7.31 10.83 10.23
C GLU A 28 8.34 9.80 9.74
N VAL A 29 7.88 8.56 9.57
CA VAL A 29 8.65 7.44 9.03
C VAL A 29 7.75 6.55 8.17
N VAL A 30 8.37 5.82 7.26
CA VAL A 30 7.77 4.70 6.55
C VAL A 30 8.56 3.42 6.82
N TYR A 31 7.91 2.30 6.64
CA TYR A 31 8.41 0.97 6.93
C TYR A 31 8.57 0.18 5.64
N ARG A 32 9.60 -0.66 5.58
CA ARG A 32 9.78 -1.65 4.51
C ARG A 32 10.25 -2.96 5.11
N VAL A 33 9.62 -4.06 4.71
CA VAL A 33 10.09 -5.40 5.02
C VAL A 33 10.94 -5.88 3.84
N ASP A 34 12.10 -6.46 4.12
CA ASP A 34 13.02 -6.95 3.08
C ASP A 34 13.85 -8.13 3.61
N SER A 35 14.19 -9.10 2.74
CA SER A 35 15.04 -10.24 3.08
C SER A 35 16.50 -9.84 3.30
N ARG A 36 16.97 -8.79 2.63
CA ARG A 36 18.36 -8.36 2.68
C ARG A 36 18.73 -7.85 4.06
N SER A 37 19.96 -8.16 4.49
CA SER A 37 20.44 -7.80 5.82
C SER A 37 20.81 -6.31 5.95
N PRO A 38 20.83 -5.76 7.18
CA PRO A 38 21.21 -4.38 7.41
C PRO A 38 22.65 -4.07 7.01
N ASN A 39 23.54 -5.06 6.98
CA ASN A 39 24.92 -4.84 6.52
C ASN A 39 24.96 -4.38 5.05
N ASP A 40 24.06 -4.92 4.23
CA ASP A 40 23.91 -4.55 2.82
C ASP A 40 23.13 -3.23 2.69
N ILE A 41 21.92 -3.20 3.26
CA ILE A 41 21.00 -2.07 3.10
C ILE A 41 21.51 -0.79 3.75
N PHE A 42 22.19 -0.84 4.89
CA PHE A 42 22.77 0.37 5.49
C PHE A 42 23.96 0.90 4.70
N THR A 43 24.60 0.08 3.86
CA THR A 43 25.69 0.51 2.99
C THR A 43 25.13 1.07 1.69
N ASN A 44 24.24 0.33 1.03
CA ASN A 44 23.84 0.57 -0.35
C ASN A 44 22.49 1.29 -0.48
N GLY A 45 21.64 1.22 0.53
CA GLY A 45 20.25 1.67 0.44
C GLY A 45 19.38 0.67 -0.33
N PHE A 46 18.22 1.12 -0.80
CA PHE A 46 17.35 0.35 -1.70
C PHE A 46 17.44 0.92 -3.11
N HIS A 47 17.61 0.04 -4.09
CA HIS A 47 17.70 0.40 -5.50
C HIS A 47 16.48 -0.08 -6.27
N THR A 48 16.01 0.74 -7.20
CA THR A 48 14.98 0.34 -8.16
C THR A 48 15.56 -0.64 -9.16
N TRP A 49 14.76 -1.57 -9.68
CA TRP A 49 15.21 -2.44 -10.77
C TRP A 49 15.36 -1.68 -12.09
N GLY A 50 14.59 -0.61 -12.30
CA GLY A 50 14.63 0.21 -13.48
C GLY A 50 14.13 1.63 -13.24
N SER A 51 13.38 2.15 -14.22
CA SER A 51 12.91 3.54 -14.27
C SER A 51 11.45 3.68 -14.69
N ASN A 52 10.72 2.58 -14.84
CA ASN A 52 9.30 2.61 -15.17
C ASN A 52 8.49 2.99 -13.92
N THR A 53 7.86 4.15 -13.94
CA THR A 53 7.07 4.67 -12.82
C THR A 53 5.56 4.60 -13.07
N GLU A 54 5.11 3.70 -13.95
CA GLU A 54 3.69 3.55 -14.26
C GLU A 54 2.95 2.88 -13.09
N LEU A 55 2.14 3.68 -12.39
CA LEU A 55 1.56 3.30 -11.10
C LEU A 55 0.72 2.01 -11.18
N LEU A 56 -0.14 1.86 -12.19
CA LEU A 56 -1.00 0.68 -12.26
C LEU A 56 -0.20 -0.60 -12.53
N HIS A 57 0.90 -0.50 -13.29
CA HIS A 57 1.78 -1.62 -13.60
C HIS A 57 2.63 -2.04 -12.39
N HIS A 58 3.06 -1.07 -11.58
CA HIS A 58 3.69 -1.29 -10.28
C HIS A 58 2.77 -2.06 -9.33
N LEU A 59 1.53 -1.63 -9.18
CA LEU A 59 0.58 -2.24 -8.23
C LEU A 59 0.14 -3.67 -8.60
N VAL A 60 0.33 -4.09 -9.85
CA VAL A 60 0.12 -5.50 -10.26
C VAL A 60 1.42 -6.29 -10.31
N GLY A 61 2.54 -5.67 -10.00
CA GLY A 61 3.88 -6.28 -10.04
C GLY A 61 4.38 -6.61 -11.45
N ASP A 62 3.84 -5.99 -12.51
CA ASP A 62 4.31 -6.27 -13.88
C ASP A 62 5.70 -5.66 -14.12
N THR A 63 5.90 -4.41 -13.66
CA THR A 63 7.20 -3.75 -13.69
C THR A 63 8.24 -4.50 -12.87
N SER A 64 7.83 -5.06 -11.74
CA SER A 64 8.65 -5.91 -10.87
C SER A 64 9.09 -7.19 -11.57
N ARG A 65 8.13 -7.94 -12.12
CA ARG A 65 8.37 -9.18 -12.86
C ARG A 65 9.34 -8.98 -14.04
N ASN A 66 9.25 -7.83 -14.69
CA ASN A 66 10.07 -7.47 -15.84
C ASN A 66 11.38 -6.75 -15.46
N HIS A 67 11.67 -6.57 -14.17
CA HIS A 67 12.85 -5.82 -13.67
C HIS A 67 12.98 -4.42 -14.29
N THR A 68 11.85 -3.72 -14.42
CA THR A 68 11.81 -2.35 -14.95
C THR A 68 11.31 -1.33 -13.93
N ASP A 69 10.88 -1.76 -12.76
CA ASP A 69 10.23 -0.91 -11.76
C ASP A 69 11.12 0.23 -11.29
N GLY A 70 10.60 1.45 -11.39
CA GLY A 70 11.21 2.69 -10.91
C GLY A 70 10.63 3.17 -9.58
N LEU A 71 9.77 2.38 -8.94
CA LEU A 71 9.13 2.66 -7.67
C LEU A 71 9.56 1.63 -6.62
N ILE A 72 9.80 2.07 -5.39
CA ILE A 72 10.09 1.19 -4.25
C ILE A 72 8.95 1.32 -3.24
N SER A 73 8.26 0.21 -2.99
CA SER A 73 7.15 0.15 -2.04
C SER A 73 7.65 0.28 -0.61
N THR A 74 6.99 1.16 0.15
CA THR A 74 7.08 1.31 1.60
C THR A 74 5.69 1.56 2.15
N THR A 75 5.47 1.39 3.45
CA THR A 75 4.17 1.68 4.09
C THR A 75 4.32 2.66 5.23
N SER A 76 3.32 3.52 5.42
CA SER A 76 3.26 4.40 6.59
C SER A 76 2.74 3.70 7.86
N SER A 77 2.32 2.44 7.77
CA SER A 77 1.72 1.68 8.87
C SER A 77 2.58 0.49 9.27
N LEU A 78 2.95 0.44 10.55
CA LEU A 78 3.63 -0.72 11.12
C LEU A 78 2.77 -1.99 11.00
N ASP A 79 1.47 -1.89 11.25
CA ASP A 79 0.55 -3.03 11.16
C ASP A 79 0.48 -3.57 9.73
N ALA A 80 0.46 -2.68 8.73
CA ALA A 80 0.51 -3.08 7.32
C ALA A 80 1.86 -3.74 6.98
N ALA A 81 2.97 -3.22 7.50
CA ALA A 81 4.29 -3.85 7.31
C ALA A 81 4.33 -5.25 7.93
N LEU A 82 3.77 -5.44 9.13
CA LEU A 82 3.72 -6.75 9.79
C LEU A 82 2.77 -7.72 9.08
N GLN A 83 1.67 -7.24 8.50
CA GLN A 83 0.78 -8.05 7.66
C GLN A 83 1.49 -8.47 6.38
N ILE A 84 2.17 -7.56 5.68
CA ILE A 84 2.98 -7.88 4.50
C ILE A 84 4.05 -8.92 4.84
N ALA A 85 4.75 -8.74 5.96
CA ALA A 85 5.70 -9.72 6.48
C ALA A 85 5.05 -11.10 6.71
N ALA A 86 3.81 -11.16 7.23
CA ALA A 86 3.10 -12.42 7.44
C ALA A 86 2.76 -13.11 6.10
N ASP A 87 2.40 -12.32 5.09
CA ASP A 87 2.06 -12.80 3.75
C ASP A 87 3.30 -13.27 2.96
N THR A 88 4.48 -12.68 3.22
CA THR A 88 5.75 -13.00 2.53
C THR A 88 6.66 -13.97 3.27
N MET A 89 6.44 -14.20 4.57
CA MET A 89 7.17 -15.18 5.41
C MET A 89 6.23 -16.28 5.90
N PRO A 90 5.67 -17.12 5.02
CA PRO A 90 4.62 -18.06 5.39
C PRO A 90 5.12 -19.31 6.14
N ILE A 91 6.42 -19.62 6.09
CA ILE A 91 7.00 -20.83 6.68
C ILE A 91 7.53 -20.54 8.09
N GLU A 92 7.34 -21.49 9.00
CA GLU A 92 7.92 -21.43 10.35
C GLU A 92 9.43 -21.20 10.29
N GLY A 93 9.90 -20.18 11.00
CA GLY A 93 11.31 -19.82 11.03
C GLY A 93 11.78 -18.94 9.88
N ASP A 94 10.93 -18.57 8.92
CA ASP A 94 11.25 -17.54 7.93
C ASP A 94 11.66 -16.24 8.64
N GLU A 95 12.65 -15.55 8.08
CA GLU A 95 13.22 -14.34 8.65
C GLU A 95 13.28 -13.21 7.62
N SER A 96 13.13 -11.98 8.10
CA SER A 96 13.31 -10.78 7.31
C SER A 96 13.63 -9.59 8.19
N TRP A 97 13.82 -8.42 7.59
CA TRP A 97 14.18 -7.20 8.29
C TRP A 97 13.13 -6.14 8.05
N LEU A 98 12.67 -5.52 9.14
CA LEU A 98 11.83 -4.34 9.12
C LEU A 98 12.71 -3.11 9.20
N TYR A 99 12.74 -2.33 8.13
CA TYR A 99 13.48 -1.08 8.02
C TYR A 99 12.60 0.11 8.35
N LEU A 100 13.14 1.02 9.16
CA LEU A 100 12.54 2.32 9.46
C LEU A 100 13.21 3.40 8.61
N ILE A 101 12.45 4.14 7.82
CA ILE A 101 12.97 5.06 6.80
C ILE A 101 12.32 6.43 6.98
N VAL A 102 13.12 7.49 6.97
CA VAL A 102 12.60 8.87 6.93
C VAL A 102 12.31 9.24 5.47
N PRO A 103 11.04 9.46 5.09
CA PRO A 103 10.69 9.80 3.73
C PRO A 103 11.16 11.22 3.37
N ASN A 104 11.34 11.47 2.08
CA ASN A 104 11.59 12.79 1.51
C ASN A 104 10.64 13.08 0.33
N ASN A 105 10.84 14.18 -0.40
CA ASN A 105 9.98 14.59 -1.52
C ASN A 105 9.93 13.61 -2.72
N ASN A 106 10.67 12.50 -2.70
CA ASN A 106 10.54 11.43 -3.71
C ASN A 106 9.49 10.38 -3.35
N PHE A 107 8.89 10.43 -2.14
CA PHE A 107 7.84 9.50 -1.71
C PHE A 107 6.46 10.05 -2.09
N TYR A 108 5.64 9.21 -2.70
CA TYR A 108 4.29 9.56 -3.14
C TYR A 108 3.27 8.65 -2.47
N SER A 109 2.18 9.24 -1.96
CA SER A 109 1.04 8.48 -1.46
C SER A 109 0.35 7.75 -2.62
N VAL A 110 0.34 6.42 -2.58
CA VAL A 110 -0.31 5.59 -3.60
C VAL A 110 -1.83 5.78 -3.54
N ASN A 111 -2.39 5.79 -2.33
CA ASN A 111 -3.82 5.97 -2.12
C ASN A 111 -4.33 7.30 -2.69
N ASP A 112 -3.63 8.40 -2.40
CA ASP A 112 -4.02 9.71 -2.91
C ASP A 112 -3.85 9.79 -4.43
N SER A 113 -2.83 9.13 -4.97
CA SER A 113 -2.59 9.04 -6.42
C SER A 113 -3.71 8.29 -7.14
N LEU A 114 -4.18 7.16 -6.58
CA LEU A 114 -5.27 6.37 -7.13
C LEU A 114 -6.61 7.12 -7.05
N LEU A 115 -6.91 7.76 -5.91
CA LEU A 115 -8.14 8.57 -5.77
C LEU A 115 -8.13 9.78 -6.70
N ASN A 116 -6.98 10.44 -6.88
CA ASN A 116 -6.83 11.51 -7.86
C ASN A 116 -7.15 10.99 -9.27
N ALA A 117 -6.55 9.88 -9.68
CA ALA A 117 -6.78 9.29 -11.01
C ALA A 117 -8.24 8.84 -11.21
N ALA A 118 -8.88 8.31 -10.18
CA ALA A 118 -10.28 7.89 -10.22
C ALA A 118 -11.26 9.06 -10.39
N THR A 119 -10.94 10.24 -9.83
CA THR A 119 -11.86 11.39 -9.80
C THR A 119 -11.53 12.47 -10.84
N ASN A 120 -10.35 12.42 -11.46
CA ASN A 120 -9.90 13.38 -12.45
C ASN A 120 -10.53 13.11 -13.83
N HIS A 121 -11.38 14.03 -14.29
CA HIS A 121 -12.10 13.93 -15.58
C HIS A 121 -11.19 13.94 -16.82
N ASN A 122 -9.91 14.32 -16.69
CA ASN A 122 -8.95 14.27 -17.79
C ASN A 122 -8.28 12.89 -17.95
N ILE A 123 -8.51 11.96 -17.02
CA ILE A 123 -8.02 10.58 -17.09
C ILE A 123 -9.05 9.72 -17.84
N SER A 124 -8.56 8.76 -18.64
CA SER A 124 -9.44 7.87 -19.40
C SER A 124 -10.32 7.04 -18.46
N GLU A 125 -11.53 6.71 -18.90
CA GLU A 125 -12.48 5.91 -18.08
C GLU A 125 -11.88 4.56 -17.66
N SER A 126 -11.05 3.95 -18.50
CA SER A 126 -10.36 2.69 -18.18
C SER A 126 -9.42 2.86 -16.97
N ILE A 127 -8.53 3.85 -17.02
CA ILE A 127 -7.56 4.13 -15.95
C ILE A 127 -8.27 4.59 -14.69
N SER A 128 -9.29 5.44 -14.81
CA SER A 128 -10.09 5.92 -13.68
C SER A 128 -10.76 4.76 -12.94
N ASN A 129 -11.44 3.85 -13.65
CA ASN A 129 -12.07 2.68 -13.06
C ASN A 129 -11.04 1.71 -12.44
N GLN A 130 -9.93 1.45 -13.11
CA GLN A 130 -8.87 0.59 -12.57
C GLN A 130 -8.25 1.21 -11.31
N SER A 131 -8.03 2.52 -11.29
CA SER A 131 -7.49 3.22 -10.12
C SER A 131 -8.41 3.09 -8.91
N LEU A 132 -9.73 3.21 -9.09
CA LEU A 132 -10.69 2.98 -8.02
C LEU A 132 -10.67 1.52 -7.53
N ASN A 133 -10.59 0.55 -8.44
CA ASN A 133 -10.49 -0.87 -8.08
C ASN A 133 -9.21 -1.19 -7.30
N PHE A 134 -8.08 -0.61 -7.69
CA PHE A 134 -6.82 -0.79 -6.95
C PHE A 134 -6.87 -0.10 -5.60
N TYR A 135 -7.48 1.08 -5.51
CA TYR A 135 -7.69 1.75 -4.23
C TYR A 135 -8.49 0.86 -3.28
N THR A 136 -9.65 0.33 -3.69
CA THR A 136 -10.46 -0.50 -2.80
C THR A 136 -9.77 -1.80 -2.36
N ARG A 137 -8.86 -2.33 -3.18
CA ARG A 137 -8.11 -3.57 -2.90
C ARG A 137 -6.86 -3.37 -2.04
N PHE A 138 -6.10 -2.31 -2.31
CA PHE A 138 -4.75 -2.12 -1.76
C PHE A 138 -4.64 -0.95 -0.77
N ASN A 139 -5.73 -0.19 -0.53
CA ASN A 139 -5.66 0.95 0.41
C ASN A 139 -5.16 0.59 1.82
N TRP A 140 -5.41 -0.64 2.27
CA TRP A 140 -4.96 -1.14 3.57
C TRP A 140 -3.44 -1.18 3.71
N GLN A 141 -2.69 -1.27 2.60
CA GLN A 141 -1.24 -1.26 2.62
C GLN A 141 -0.69 0.12 3.01
N LEU A 142 -1.49 1.20 2.88
CA LEU A 142 -1.09 2.57 3.22
C LEU A 142 0.27 2.94 2.62
N GLU A 143 0.43 2.56 1.35
CA GLU A 143 1.69 2.57 0.63
C GLU A 143 2.15 4.00 0.29
N TYR A 144 3.44 4.22 0.52
CA TYR A 144 4.20 5.34 -0.04
C TYR A 144 5.27 4.78 -0.97
N ALA A 145 5.13 5.06 -2.27
CA ALA A 145 6.09 4.63 -3.27
C ALA A 145 7.22 5.67 -3.39
N SER A 146 8.46 5.26 -3.15
CA SER A 146 9.63 6.09 -3.47
C SER A 146 9.89 6.03 -4.97
N ARG A 147 9.87 7.18 -5.65
CA ARG A 147 10.33 7.29 -7.03
C ARG A 147 11.86 7.29 -7.07
N GLY A 148 12.44 6.22 -7.58
CA GLY A 148 13.88 5.99 -7.55
C GLY A 148 14.38 5.45 -6.21
N ASN A 149 15.70 5.41 -6.08
CA ASN A 149 16.40 4.79 -4.95
C ASN A 149 16.08 5.46 -3.60
N ILE A 150 16.10 4.66 -2.54
CA ILE A 150 16.09 5.13 -1.16
C ILE A 150 17.53 5.06 -0.66
N ASN A 151 18.14 6.21 -0.36
CA ASN A 151 19.53 6.26 0.05
C ASN A 151 19.71 5.71 1.46
N SER A 152 20.86 5.10 1.74
CA SER A 152 21.20 4.62 3.09
C SER A 152 21.08 5.70 4.16
N SER A 153 21.37 6.97 3.82
CA SER A 153 21.23 8.10 4.74
C SER A 153 19.81 8.36 5.23
N GLN A 154 18.78 7.77 4.60
CA GLN A 154 17.38 7.88 5.01
C GLN A 154 16.94 6.76 5.95
N ILE A 155 17.72 5.68 6.05
CA ILE A 155 17.35 4.48 6.78
C ILE A 155 17.86 4.62 8.22
N VAL A 156 16.97 4.66 9.19
CA VAL A 156 17.30 4.94 10.60
C VAL A 156 17.83 3.69 11.29
N LEU A 157 17.08 2.60 11.17
CA LEU A 157 17.34 1.34 11.85
C LEU A 157 16.65 0.18 11.14
N ALA A 158 17.01 -1.02 11.56
CA ALA A 158 16.38 -2.25 11.16
C ALA A 158 16.17 -3.16 12.38
N GLY A 159 15.04 -3.85 12.43
CA GLY A 159 14.77 -4.92 13.39
C GLY A 159 14.51 -6.23 12.67
N GLN A 160 15.05 -7.34 13.17
CA GLN A 160 14.78 -8.64 12.57
C GLN A 160 13.38 -9.11 12.97
N LEU A 161 12.65 -9.62 11.99
CA LEU A 161 11.38 -10.30 12.13
C LEU A 161 11.57 -11.79 11.91
N ARG A 162 10.76 -12.61 12.58
CA ARG A 162 10.68 -14.05 12.36
C ARG A 162 9.23 -14.52 12.40
N ASN A 163 8.88 -15.48 11.56
CA ASN A 163 7.64 -16.23 11.72
C ASN A 163 7.80 -17.29 12.83
N VAL A 164 6.98 -17.16 13.89
CA VAL A 164 6.92 -18.11 15.01
C VAL A 164 5.47 -18.53 15.25
N ASN A 165 5.19 -19.79 14.94
CA ASN A 165 3.87 -20.42 14.93
C ASN A 165 2.82 -19.64 14.11
N GLY A 166 3.18 -19.24 12.89
CA GLY A 166 2.29 -18.49 12.00
C GLY A 166 2.07 -17.03 12.42
N ARG A 167 2.96 -16.47 13.25
CA ARG A 167 2.91 -15.07 13.71
C ARG A 167 4.24 -14.38 13.51
N ILE A 168 4.19 -13.17 12.99
CA ILE A 168 5.37 -12.33 12.87
C ILE A 168 5.71 -11.73 14.22
N VAL A 169 6.90 -12.06 14.70
CA VAL A 169 7.46 -11.54 15.96
C VAL A 169 8.78 -10.84 15.68
N SER A 170 9.04 -9.76 16.41
CA SER A 170 10.36 -9.16 16.44
C SER A 170 11.33 -10.06 17.21
N VAL A 171 12.55 -10.24 16.70
CA VAL A 171 13.59 -10.99 17.38
C VAL A 171 14.26 -10.09 18.43
N ASP A 172 14.30 -10.54 19.68
CA ASP A 172 14.90 -9.79 20.79
C ASP A 172 16.37 -9.42 20.50
N ASN A 173 16.75 -8.18 20.88
CA ASN A 173 18.10 -7.64 20.71
C ASN A 173 18.64 -7.66 19.26
N SER A 174 17.77 -7.79 18.26
CA SER A 174 18.16 -7.78 16.84
C SER A 174 18.23 -6.38 16.23
N THR A 175 17.79 -5.35 16.94
CA THR A 175 17.76 -3.97 16.43
C THR A 175 19.16 -3.47 16.11
N ARG A 176 19.33 -2.97 14.88
CA ARG A 176 20.56 -2.36 14.39
C ARG A 176 20.32 -0.92 13.98
N PHE A 177 21.13 -0.01 14.51
CA PHE A 177 21.12 1.40 14.12
C PHE A 177 22.06 1.63 12.95
N ASN A 178 21.63 2.44 11.99
CA ASN A 178 22.43 2.76 10.82
C ASN A 178 23.39 3.92 11.12
N VAL A 179 24.70 3.67 11.05
CA VAL A 179 25.73 4.71 11.24
C VAL A 179 25.79 5.72 10.09
N HIS A 180 25.22 5.39 8.93
CA HIS A 180 25.15 6.26 7.75
C HIS A 180 23.91 7.14 7.73
N TYR A 181 22.96 6.95 8.67
CA TYR A 181 21.77 7.78 8.77
C TYR A 181 22.12 9.24 9.02
N ILE A 182 21.44 10.14 8.31
CA ILE A 182 21.54 11.59 8.49
C ILE A 182 20.16 12.11 8.89
N GLN A 183 20.06 12.72 10.07
CA GLN A 183 18.81 13.29 10.55
C GLN A 183 18.28 14.35 9.58
N THR A 184 17.10 14.12 9.04
CA THR A 184 16.34 15.06 8.21
C THR A 184 14.95 15.27 8.77
N SER A 185 14.30 16.36 8.38
CA SER A 185 12.87 16.50 8.59
C SER A 185 12.13 15.60 7.58
N PRO A 186 11.14 14.81 8.01
CA PRO A 186 10.35 14.02 7.09
C PRO A 186 9.64 14.94 6.09
N SER A 187 9.55 14.48 4.85
CA SER A 187 8.75 15.13 3.82
C SER A 187 8.24 14.10 2.83
N ILE A 188 7.18 14.44 2.10
CA ILE A 188 6.64 13.63 0.99
C ILE A 188 6.34 14.56 -0.17
N ASN A 189 6.21 13.99 -1.36
CA ASN A 189 5.69 14.73 -2.49
C ASN A 189 4.20 15.06 -2.27
N SER A 190 3.82 16.31 -2.44
CA SER A 190 2.41 16.73 -2.38
C SER A 190 1.64 16.48 -3.69
N GLY A 191 2.33 16.06 -4.74
CA GLY A 191 1.72 15.67 -6.02
C GLY A 191 1.32 14.19 -6.05
N TYR A 192 0.94 13.73 -7.24
CA TYR A 192 0.43 12.38 -7.47
C TYR A 192 1.30 11.63 -8.49
N LEU A 193 1.41 10.32 -8.32
CA LEU A 193 1.80 9.43 -9.40
C LEU A 193 0.60 9.31 -10.35
N ILE A 194 0.65 10.00 -11.49
CA ILE A 194 -0.46 10.00 -12.45
C ILE A 194 -0.31 8.76 -13.34
N PRO A 195 -1.19 7.75 -13.23
CA PRO A 195 -1.16 6.62 -14.15
C PRO A 195 -1.50 7.07 -15.57
N SER A 196 -0.72 6.59 -16.53
CA SER A 196 -0.86 6.92 -17.95
C SER A 196 -1.27 5.71 -18.79
N GLN A 197 -1.18 4.50 -18.25
CA GLN A 197 -1.47 3.25 -18.95
C GLN A 197 -2.36 2.36 -18.09
N SER A 198 -3.38 1.77 -18.72
CA SER A 198 -4.12 0.66 -18.10
C SER A 198 -3.27 -0.60 -18.10
N VAL A 199 -3.63 -1.56 -17.25
CA VAL A 199 -3.08 -2.91 -17.29
C VAL A 199 -4.04 -3.84 -18.05
N ASP A 200 -3.50 -4.59 -18.99
CA ASP A 200 -4.22 -5.62 -19.74
C ASP A 200 -4.06 -6.96 -19.02
N ASN A 201 -5.17 -7.49 -18.50
CA ASN A 201 -5.25 -8.67 -17.63
C ASN A 201 -4.91 -8.36 -16.15
N LEU A 202 -5.88 -8.59 -15.28
CA LEU A 202 -5.70 -8.56 -13.82
C LEU A 202 -5.43 -10.00 -13.33
N PRO A 203 -4.17 -10.42 -13.15
CA PRO A 203 -3.91 -11.50 -12.23
C PRO A 203 -2.98 -11.04 -11.10
N VAL A 204 -3.54 -11.11 -9.88
CA VAL A 204 -2.90 -11.37 -8.59
C VAL A 204 -2.26 -10.18 -7.84
N TYR A 205 -2.42 -10.26 -6.52
CA TYR A 205 -1.89 -9.40 -5.46
C TYR A 205 -0.38 -9.11 -5.61
N TYR A 206 0.00 -7.84 -5.44
CA TYR A 206 1.39 -7.42 -5.28
C TYR A 206 1.64 -7.09 -3.80
N PHE A 207 2.67 -7.70 -3.22
CA PHE A 207 3.06 -7.56 -1.81
C PHE A 207 4.49 -7.00 -1.65
N GLY A 208 5.03 -6.35 -2.68
CA GLY A 208 6.36 -5.73 -2.65
C GLY A 208 7.50 -6.62 -3.13
N ASP A 209 8.67 -6.00 -3.31
CA ASP A 209 9.86 -6.61 -3.91
C ASP A 209 10.69 -7.36 -2.86
N TYR A 210 10.54 -8.68 -2.77
CA TYR A 210 11.50 -9.55 -2.08
C TYR A 210 12.52 -10.05 -3.10
N ASP A 211 13.74 -9.53 -3.04
CA ASP A 211 14.86 -10.03 -3.84
C ASP A 211 15.30 -11.38 -3.25
N ASP A 212 14.85 -12.46 -3.89
CA ASP A 212 15.66 -13.66 -4.24
C ASP A 212 14.78 -14.73 -4.92
N GLU A 213 13.46 -14.68 -4.74
CA GLU A 213 12.47 -15.36 -5.57
C GLU A 213 11.25 -14.43 -5.69
N PRO A 214 10.62 -14.25 -6.88
CA PRO A 214 9.31 -13.61 -6.93
C PRO A 214 8.45 -14.43 -5.99
N VAL A 215 8.03 -13.88 -4.84
CA VAL A 215 7.31 -14.61 -3.79
C VAL A 215 6.30 -15.52 -4.47
N GLY A 216 6.70 -16.79 -4.57
CA GLY A 216 5.90 -17.82 -5.18
C GLY A 216 4.68 -17.86 -4.31
N ILE A 217 3.51 -17.77 -4.94
CA ILE A 217 2.22 -17.68 -4.27
C ILE A 217 2.20 -18.73 -3.15
N PHE A 218 2.39 -18.30 -1.90
CA PHE A 218 2.13 -19.18 -0.78
C PHE A 218 0.64 -19.08 -0.56
N PHE A 219 -0.08 -19.89 -1.34
CA PHE A 219 -1.37 -20.34 -0.91
C PHE A 219 -1.11 -21.09 0.40
N ASP A 220 -1.47 -20.48 1.52
CA ASP A 220 -2.05 -21.29 2.58
C ASP A 220 -3.12 -22.16 1.88
N PRO A 221 -2.97 -23.49 1.84
CA PRO A 221 -3.97 -24.35 1.22
C PRO A 221 -5.38 -24.18 1.84
N ASP A 222 -5.47 -23.50 2.99
CA ASP A 222 -6.72 -23.21 3.69
C ASP A 222 -7.23 -21.76 3.55
N ILE A 223 -6.44 -20.80 3.02
CA ILE A 223 -6.93 -19.43 2.70
C ILE A 223 -7.09 -19.27 1.20
N ASN A 224 -8.19 -19.83 0.72
CA ASN A 224 -8.70 -19.65 -0.63
C ASN A 224 -9.20 -18.22 -0.84
N GLY A 225 -8.32 -17.34 -1.35
CA GLY A 225 -8.69 -16.12 -2.06
C GLY A 225 -9.45 -16.36 -3.39
N CYS A 226 -9.79 -17.62 -3.66
CA CYS A 226 -10.65 -18.09 -4.74
C CYS A 226 -11.89 -18.78 -4.14
N ASN A 227 -12.82 -18.01 -3.61
CA ASN A 227 -14.15 -18.53 -3.29
C ASN A 227 -15.20 -17.58 -3.87
N ASN A 228 -15.80 -17.98 -4.98
CA ASN A 228 -17.26 -17.97 -4.98
C ASN A 228 -17.70 -19.41 -4.78
N LEU A 229 -18.23 -19.66 -3.58
CA LEU A 229 -19.27 -20.62 -3.25
C LEU A 229 -19.37 -21.84 -4.18
N PHE A 230 -18.84 -22.97 -3.68
CA PHE A 230 -19.15 -24.32 -4.14
C PHE A 230 -18.76 -24.66 -5.58
N LYS A 231 -17.47 -24.89 -5.86
CA LYS A 231 -17.00 -26.12 -6.52
C LYS A 231 -15.49 -26.15 -6.73
N LYS A 232 -14.96 -27.34 -6.46
CA LYS A 232 -13.55 -27.70 -6.43
C LYS A 232 -13.08 -28.08 -7.83
N SER A 233 -12.34 -27.21 -8.52
CA SER A 233 -11.43 -27.62 -9.61
C SER A 233 -10.43 -26.52 -9.96
N MET A 234 -9.15 -26.90 -9.93
CA MET A 234 -7.97 -26.11 -10.31
C MET A 234 -8.03 -25.65 -11.77
N GLU A 235 -8.09 -24.34 -11.96
CA GLU A 235 -7.49 -23.56 -13.04
C GLU A 235 -7.86 -22.09 -12.80
N CYS A 236 -6.95 -21.28 -12.24
CA CYS A 236 -7.14 -19.84 -12.22
C CYS A 236 -6.92 -19.31 -13.65
N LYS A 237 -7.98 -19.32 -14.46
CA LYS A 237 -7.99 -18.63 -15.75
C LYS A 237 -8.25 -17.15 -15.52
N SER A 238 -7.47 -16.29 -16.18
CA SER A 238 -7.74 -14.86 -16.30
C SER A 238 -9.20 -14.64 -16.72
N VAL A 239 -9.97 -13.92 -15.92
CA VAL A 239 -11.36 -13.60 -16.24
C VAL A 239 -11.40 -12.28 -17.01
N ALA A 240 -12.20 -12.21 -18.07
CA ALA A 240 -12.40 -10.98 -18.81
C ALA A 240 -12.98 -9.89 -17.88
N TYR A 241 -12.53 -8.64 -18.04
CA TYR A 241 -12.93 -7.50 -17.20
C TYR A 241 -14.45 -7.31 -17.10
N SER A 242 -15.19 -7.68 -18.15
CA SER A 242 -16.67 -7.64 -18.18
C SER A 242 -17.34 -8.59 -17.18
N GLU A 243 -16.72 -9.73 -16.88
CA GLU A 243 -17.21 -10.72 -15.91
C GLU A 243 -16.85 -10.28 -14.48
N PHE A 244 -15.65 -9.74 -14.28
CA PHE A 244 -15.22 -9.14 -13.01
C PHE A 244 -16.13 -7.98 -12.60
N LYS A 245 -16.45 -7.07 -13.53
CA LYS A 245 -17.35 -5.93 -13.29
C LYS A 245 -18.72 -6.38 -12.78
N LYS A 246 -19.25 -7.49 -13.29
CA LYS A 246 -20.53 -8.06 -12.81
C LYS A 246 -20.42 -8.59 -11.38
N SER A 247 -19.30 -9.23 -11.04
CA SER A 247 -19.07 -9.76 -9.68
C SER A 247 -18.97 -8.64 -8.64
N VAL A 248 -18.18 -7.59 -8.91
CA VAL A 248 -18.02 -6.44 -8.01
C VAL A 248 -19.35 -5.70 -7.81
N ILE A 249 -20.11 -5.47 -8.89
CA ILE A 249 -21.45 -4.85 -8.78
C ILE A 249 -22.40 -5.75 -7.97
N SER A 250 -22.35 -7.07 -8.14
CA SER A 250 -23.16 -8.02 -7.37
C SER A 250 -22.80 -8.01 -5.88
N GLU A 251 -21.52 -7.91 -5.55
CA GLU A 251 -21.02 -7.89 -4.18
C GLU A 251 -21.34 -6.57 -3.48
N LEU A 252 -21.14 -5.43 -4.16
CA LEU A 252 -21.56 -4.12 -3.68
C LEU A 252 -23.09 -4.05 -3.48
N ASN A 253 -23.88 -4.62 -4.39
CA ASN A 253 -25.33 -4.72 -4.24
C ASN A 253 -25.74 -5.66 -3.09
N GLY A 254 -24.99 -6.73 -2.83
CA GLY A 254 -25.21 -7.63 -1.71
C GLY A 254 -24.95 -6.97 -0.35
N VAL A 255 -23.86 -6.20 -0.24
CA VAL A 255 -23.53 -5.43 0.98
C VAL A 255 -24.54 -4.30 1.21
N LEU A 256 -25.00 -3.63 0.14
CA LEU A 256 -26.10 -2.66 0.21
C LEU A 256 -27.41 -3.34 0.67
N PHE A 257 -27.75 -4.52 0.18
CA PHE A 257 -28.97 -5.25 0.60
C PHE A 257 -28.96 -5.68 2.07
N VAL A 258 -27.80 -6.07 2.62
CA VAL A 258 -27.66 -6.41 4.05
C VAL A 258 -27.79 -5.16 4.94
N SER A 259 -27.44 -3.99 4.42
CA SER A 259 -27.55 -2.71 5.12
C SER A 259 -29.00 -2.19 5.17
N PHE A 260 -29.84 -2.55 4.20
CA PHE A 260 -31.27 -2.16 4.15
C PHE A 260 -32.22 -3.10 4.90
N LEU A 261 -31.75 -4.27 5.36
CA LEU A 261 -32.52 -5.21 6.18
C LEU A 261 -32.30 -5.05 7.70
N ASN A 262 -31.39 -4.17 8.11
CA ASN A 262 -31.10 -3.85 9.52
C ASN A 262 -31.54 -2.43 9.92
N ILE A 263 -32.55 -1.86 9.25
CA ILE A 263 -33.25 -0.63 9.64
C ILE A 263 -34.72 -0.96 9.88
#